data_AF-A0AAU0F6J6-F1
#
_entry.id   AF-A0AAU0F6J6-F1
#
_cell.length_a   1.000
_cell.length_b   1.000
_cell.length_c   1.000
_cell.angle_alpha   90.00
_cell.angle_beta   90.00
_cell.angle_gamma   90.00
#
_symmetry.space_group_name_H-M   'P 1'
#
loop_
_entity.id
_entity.type
_entity.pdbx_description
1 polymer ?
#
loop_
_entity_poly.entity_id
_entity_poly.type
_entity_poly.pdbx_seq_one_letter_code
_entity_poly.pdbx_strand_id
1 'polypeptide(L)'
;MKINRMFSDHIISHQVLLSLLKGYKRPNDKISEMMKQGELISLKKGYYIFNQEISPERFSIANALYGPSYISMESAFSFYGMIPEQVFSISSATLKSYQNFLK
;
A
#
# COMPACT_ATOMS: atom_id res chain seq x y z
N MET A 1 -22.69 0.28 -3.86
CA MET A 1 -21.35 0.61 -3.32
C MET A 1 -20.39 0.92 -4.47
N LYS A 2 -20.44 2.13 -5.05
CA LYS A 2 -19.68 2.51 -6.26
C LYS A 2 -18.19 2.81 -6.01
N ILE A 3 -17.79 2.98 -4.74
CA ILE A 3 -16.45 3.40 -4.33
C ILE A 3 -15.40 2.31 -4.57
N ASN A 4 -15.76 1.03 -4.33
CA ASN A 4 -14.82 -0.08 -4.45
C ASN A 4 -14.21 -0.17 -5.86
N ARG A 5 -15.01 0.01 -6.91
CA ARG A 5 -14.54 -0.11 -8.30
C ARG A 5 -13.54 0.97 -8.73
N MET A 6 -13.52 2.11 -8.06
CA MET A 6 -12.61 3.22 -8.39
C MET A 6 -11.22 3.04 -7.76
N PHE A 7 -11.12 2.25 -6.69
CA PHE A 7 -9.89 2.02 -5.93
C PHE A 7 -9.47 0.55 -5.91
N SER A 8 -9.95 -0.26 -6.86
CA SER A 8 -9.68 -1.70 -6.93
C SER A 8 -8.18 -2.00 -6.90
N ASP A 9 -7.40 -1.21 -7.63
CA ASP A 9 -5.99 -1.50 -7.88
C ASP A 9 -5.07 -0.62 -7.00
N HIS A 10 -5.64 0.07 -6.01
CA HIS A 10 -4.95 1.13 -5.26
C HIS A 10 -4.85 0.80 -3.78
N ILE A 11 -3.73 1.21 -3.19
CA ILE A 11 -3.51 1.15 -1.75
C ILE A 11 -4.09 2.41 -1.13
N ILE A 12 -4.93 2.22 -0.13
CA ILE A 12 -5.71 3.28 0.49
C ILE A 12 -5.14 3.53 1.88
N SER A 13 -4.69 4.76 2.12
CA SER A 13 -4.30 5.18 3.45
C SER A 13 -5.52 5.35 4.35
N HIS A 14 -5.31 5.21 5.65
CA HIS A 14 -6.37 5.41 6.64
C HIS A 14 -7.04 6.78 6.50
N GLN A 15 -6.28 7.83 6.18
CA GLN A 15 -6.81 9.18 5.98
C GLN A 15 -7.75 9.27 4.78
N VAL A 16 -7.40 8.64 3.66
CA VAL A 16 -8.26 8.58 2.47
C VAL A 16 -9.53 7.81 2.81
N LEU A 17 -9.40 6.67 3.51
CA LEU A 17 -10.54 5.85 3.91
C LEU A 17 -11.49 6.60 4.85
N LEU A 18 -10.96 7.37 5.82
CA LEU A 18 -11.75 8.26 6.65
C LEU A 18 -12.46 9.34 5.83
N SER A 19 -11.79 9.90 4.80
CA SER A 19 -12.40 10.90 3.92
C SER A 19 -13.56 10.31 3.09
N LEU A 20 -13.41 9.07 2.62
CA LEU A 20 -14.47 8.34 1.91
C LEU A 20 -15.66 7.99 2.81
N LEU A 21 -15.39 7.74 4.10
CA LEU A 21 -16.40 7.34 5.09
C LEU A 21 -16.95 8.50 5.92
N LYS A 22 -16.74 9.76 5.51
CA LYS A 22 -17.21 10.97 6.25
C LYS A 22 -18.72 10.96 6.56
N GLY A 23 -19.54 10.25 5.78
CA GLY A 23 -20.98 10.13 6.02
C GLY A 23 -21.38 9.21 7.17
N TYR A 24 -20.46 8.41 7.71
CA TYR A 24 -20.73 7.51 8.83
C TYR A 24 -20.44 8.19 10.16
N LYS A 25 -21.34 8.04 11.14
CA LYS A 25 -21.16 8.55 12.51
C LYS A 25 -19.89 8.00 13.20
N ARG A 26 -19.50 6.76 12.84
CA ARG A 26 -18.38 6.02 13.45
C ARG A 26 -17.56 5.31 12.35
N PRO A 27 -16.72 6.04 11.60
CA PRO A 27 -16.04 5.49 10.41
C PRO A 27 -15.06 4.36 10.75
N ASN A 28 -14.36 4.42 11.90
CA ASN A 28 -13.44 3.37 12.34
C ASN A 28 -14.13 2.03 12.62
N ASP A 29 -15.35 2.07 13.15
CA ASP A 29 -16.13 0.86 13.39
C ASP A 29 -16.55 0.25 12.05
N LYS A 30 -16.91 1.09 11.07
CA LYS A 30 -17.21 0.62 9.71
C LYS A 30 -16.00 -0.01 9.04
N ILE A 31 -14.80 0.58 9.18
CA ILE A 31 -13.54 -0.01 8.68
C ILE A 31 -13.33 -1.40 9.31
N SER A 32 -13.53 -1.52 10.63
CA SER A 32 -13.38 -2.79 11.36
C SER A 32 -14.40 -3.84 10.91
N GLU A 33 -15.63 -3.42 10.64
CA GLU A 33 -16.69 -4.28 10.09
C GLU A 33 -16.32 -4.79 8.69
N MET A 34 -15.87 -3.91 7.80
CA MET A 34 -15.46 -4.26 6.43
C MET A 34 -14.26 -5.21 6.41
N MET A 35 -13.33 -5.06 7.36
CA MET A 35 -12.23 -6.03 7.53
C MET A 35 -12.75 -7.40 7.98
N LYS A 36 -13.70 -7.45 8.93
CA LYS A 36 -14.30 -8.71 9.39
C LYS A 36 -15.11 -9.40 8.28
N GLN A 37 -15.77 -8.61 7.43
CA GLN A 37 -16.52 -9.11 6.27
C GLN A 37 -15.59 -9.54 5.12
N GLY A 38 -14.28 -9.29 5.23
CA GLY A 38 -13.32 -9.60 4.18
C GLY A 38 -13.43 -8.67 2.97
N GLU A 39 -14.14 -7.55 3.06
CA GLU A 39 -14.24 -6.55 1.99
C GLU A 39 -13.00 -5.65 1.93
N LEU A 40 -12.29 -5.54 3.04
CA LEU A 40 -11.10 -4.72 3.20
C LEU A 40 -9.97 -5.56 3.82
N ILE A 41 -8.79 -5.54 3.19
CA ILE A 41 -7.61 -6.26 3.66
C ILE A 41 -6.59 -5.24 4.15
N SER A 42 -6.03 -5.46 5.35
CA SER A 42 -4.97 -4.63 5.91
C SER A 42 -3.61 -5.12 5.41
N LEU A 43 -2.85 -4.24 4.74
CA LEU A 43 -1.47 -4.54 4.32
C LEU A 43 -0.45 -4.23 5.42
N LYS A 44 -0.64 -3.09 6.09
CA LYS A 44 0.17 -2.58 7.20
C LYS A 44 -0.72 -1.64 8.01
N LYS A 45 -0.37 -1.36 9.27
CA LYS A 45 -1.12 -0.38 10.07
C LYS A 45 -1.30 0.93 9.30
N GLY A 46 -2.56 1.28 9.03
CA GLY A 46 -2.94 2.50 8.32
C GLY A 46 -2.96 2.40 6.78
N TYR A 47 -2.72 1.23 6.19
CA TYR A 47 -2.77 0.99 4.74
C TYR A 47 -3.62 -0.24 4.44
N TYR A 48 -4.57 -0.07 3.52
CA TYR A 48 -5.59 -1.05 3.21
C TYR A 48 -5.75 -1.22 1.70
N ILE A 49 -6.27 -2.37 1.30
CA ILE A 49 -6.75 -2.62 -0.06
C ILE A 49 -8.19 -3.15 0.02
N PHE A 50 -9.01 -2.86 -0.98
CA PHE A 50 -10.29 -3.55 -1.08
C PHE A 50 -10.06 -4.96 -1.60
N ASN A 51 -10.78 -5.93 -1.04
CA ASN A 51 -10.73 -7.30 -1.52
C ASN A 51 -11.50 -7.40 -2.84
N GLN A 52 -10.76 -7.39 -3.95
CA GLN A 52 -11.26 -7.47 -5.32
C GLN A 52 -10.37 -8.39 -6.14
N GLU A 53 -10.83 -8.78 -7.33
CA GLU A 53 -10.09 -9.68 -8.22
C GLU A 53 -8.75 -9.09 -8.67
N ILE A 54 -8.65 -7.76 -8.76
CA ILE A 54 -7.45 -7.07 -9.18
C ILE A 54 -6.68 -6.63 -7.94
N SER A 55 -5.48 -7.18 -7.76
CA SER A 55 -4.56 -6.78 -6.70
C SER A 55 -3.59 -5.71 -7.23
N PRO A 56 -3.22 -4.69 -6.42
CA PRO A 56 -2.18 -3.76 -6.79
C PRO A 56 -0.88 -4.47 -7.13
N GLU A 57 -0.15 -3.89 -8.09
CA GLU A 57 1.16 -4.39 -8.48
C GLU A 57 2.15 -4.32 -7.28
N ARG A 58 3.03 -5.32 -7.16
CA ARG A 58 3.83 -5.53 -5.95
C ARG A 58 4.81 -4.39 -5.67
N PHE A 59 5.40 -3.78 -6.69
CA PHE A 59 6.25 -2.59 -6.58
C PHE A 59 5.47 -1.38 -6.07
N SER A 60 4.23 -1.21 -6.51
CA SER A 60 3.33 -0.18 -5.99
C SER A 60 3.05 -0.38 -4.49
N ILE A 61 2.91 -1.65 -4.06
CA ILE A 61 2.81 -2.01 -2.63
C ILE A 61 4.06 -1.63 -1.86
N ALA A 62 5.24 -2.02 -2.34
CA ALA A 62 6.50 -1.68 -1.67
C ALA A 62 6.66 -0.16 -1.50
N ASN A 63 6.40 0.62 -2.56
CA ASN A 63 6.52 2.07 -2.54
C ASN A 63 5.54 2.74 -1.57
N ALA A 64 4.29 2.29 -1.52
CA ALA A 64 3.29 2.84 -0.60
C ALA A 64 3.62 2.54 0.87
N LEU A 65 4.21 1.37 1.16
CA LEU A 65 4.50 0.94 2.53
C LEU A 65 5.77 1.55 3.14
N TYR A 66 6.74 1.95 2.31
CA TYR A 66 8.10 2.33 2.73
C TYR A 66 8.60 3.68 2.20
N GLY A 67 7.71 4.60 1.80
CA GLY A 67 8.10 5.94 1.37
C GLY A 67 8.90 6.74 2.43
N PRO A 68 9.89 7.57 2.05
CA PRO A 68 10.49 7.74 0.71
C PRO A 68 11.54 6.64 0.42
N SER A 69 11.21 5.69 -0.44
CA SER A 69 12.10 4.60 -0.86
C SER A 69 11.96 4.32 -2.35
N TYR A 70 13.00 3.78 -2.96
CA TYR A 70 13.03 3.35 -4.36
C TYR A 70 13.31 1.86 -4.45
N ILE A 71 12.60 1.14 -5.33
CA ILE A 71 12.92 -0.26 -5.63
C ILE A 71 14.29 -0.35 -6.28
N SER A 72 15.11 -1.29 -5.80
CA SER A 72 16.54 -1.34 -6.10
C SER A 72 17.05 -2.78 -6.06
N MET A 73 18.38 -2.94 -6.12
CA MET A 73 19.08 -4.23 -6.03
C MET A 73 18.56 -5.24 -7.07
N GLU A 74 18.49 -6.51 -6.70
CA GLU A 74 18.04 -7.61 -7.56
C GLU A 74 16.62 -7.37 -8.12
N SER A 75 15.72 -6.74 -7.36
CA SER A 75 14.37 -6.45 -7.84
C SER A 75 14.37 -5.51 -9.05
N ALA A 76 15.25 -4.50 -9.05
CA ALA A 76 15.39 -3.60 -10.19
C ALA A 76 16.06 -4.30 -11.38
N PHE A 77 17.14 -5.06 -11.14
CA PHE A 77 17.82 -5.78 -12.23
C PHE A 77 16.92 -6.83 -12.88
N SER A 78 16.16 -7.58 -12.09
CA SER A 78 15.19 -8.56 -12.59
C SER A 78 14.08 -7.88 -13.41
N PHE A 79 13.55 -6.72 -12.95
CA PHE A 79 12.55 -5.95 -13.69
C PHE A 79 13.04 -5.48 -15.06
N TYR A 80 14.29 -5.02 -15.16
CA TYR A 80 14.90 -4.59 -16.42
C TYR A 80 15.49 -5.75 -17.25
N GLY A 81 15.36 -7.01 -16.80
CA GLY A 81 15.92 -8.17 -17.49
C GLY A 81 17.44 -8.22 -17.52
N MET A 82 18.11 -7.52 -16.60
CA MET A 82 19.57 -7.52 -16.48
C MET A 82 20.11 -8.82 -15.86
N ILE A 83 19.26 -9.55 -15.12
CA ILE A 83 19.57 -10.86 -14.55
C ILE A 83 18.47 -11.87 -14.93
N PRO A 84 18.82 -13.14 -15.21
CA PRO A 84 17.84 -14.18 -15.54
C PRO A 84 17.10 -14.74 -14.31
N GLU A 85 17.62 -14.53 -13.10
CA GLU A 85 17.03 -15.05 -11.87
C GLU A 85 15.68 -14.39 -11.56
N GLN A 86 14.71 -15.23 -11.18
CA GLN A 86 13.43 -14.75 -10.69
C GLN A 86 13.57 -14.28 -9.25
N VAL A 87 13.25 -13.00 -9.04
CA VAL A 87 13.31 -12.37 -7.72
C VAL A 87 11.92 -12.38 -7.09
N PHE A 88 11.77 -13.11 -5.98
CA PHE A 88 10.49 -13.26 -5.26
C PHE A 88 10.26 -12.18 -4.20
N SER A 89 11.33 -11.54 -3.71
CA SER A 89 11.29 -10.46 -2.73
C SER A 89 11.47 -9.10 -3.38
N ILE A 90 10.80 -8.07 -2.84
CA ILE A 90 11.02 -6.70 -3.29
C ILE A 90 11.97 -6.00 -2.34
N SER A 91 13.12 -5.61 -2.88
CA SER A 91 14.13 -4.81 -2.21
C SER A 91 13.95 -3.35 -2.56
N SER A 92 13.99 -2.49 -1.54
CA SER A 92 13.95 -1.04 -1.71
C SER A 92 15.11 -0.39 -0.96
N ALA A 93 15.69 0.65 -1.56
CA ALA A 93 16.69 1.50 -0.96
C ALA A 93 16.03 2.80 -0.48
N THR A 94 16.39 3.24 0.72
CA THR A 94 16.01 4.54 1.26
C THR A 94 17.25 5.20 1.88
N LEU A 95 17.28 6.52 1.91
CA LEU A 95 18.28 7.23 2.69
C LEU A 95 17.97 7.01 4.17
N LYS A 96 19.01 6.83 4.99
CA LYS A 96 18.84 6.84 6.45
C LYS A 96 18.11 8.13 6.83
N SER A 97 17.09 8.02 7.69
CA SER A 97 16.26 9.15 8.14
C SER A 97 17.09 10.41 8.33
N TYR A 98 16.76 11.46 7.58
CA TYR A 98 17.35 12.79 7.75
C TYR A 98 16.90 13.32 9.11
N GLN A 99 17.72 13.08 10.14
CA GLN A 99 17.60 13.77 11.42
C GLN A 99 18.02 15.22 11.18
N ASN A 100 17.05 16.11 11.04
CA ASN A 100 17.28 17.55 11.12
C ASN A 100 17.76 17.87 12.55
N PHE A 101 19.07 17.85 12.76
CA PHE A 101 19.69 18.44 13.94
C PHE A 101 19.77 19.95 13.72
N LEU A 102 18.62 20.64 13.79
CA LEU A 102 18.65 22.11 13.88
C LEU A 102 19.33 22.47 15.22
N LYS A 103 20.53 23.07 15.12
CA LYS A 103 21.15 23.89 16.16
C LYS A 103 20.62 25.32 16.08
#